data_AF-A0A087GPZ2-F1
#
_entry.id   AF-A0A087GPZ2-F1
#
_cell.length_a   1.000
_cell.length_b   1.000
_cell.length_c   1.000
_cell.angle_alpha   90.00
_cell.angle_beta   90.00
_cell.angle_gamma   90.00
#
_symmetry.space_group_name_H-M   'P 1'
#
loop_
_entity.id
_entity.type
_entity.pdbx_description
1 polymer ?
#
loop_
_entity_poly.entity_id
_entity_poly.type
_entity_poly.pdbx_seq_one_letter_code
_entity_poly.pdbx_strand_id
1 'polypeptide(L)'
;MSSSSSLTHSITLPSQPNEPVRVNAAEGVSSSDFRDAIDSCLFKNWLKNLESEKGGILSDGSMTLKQVLIQGVDMFGKRIGFLKFKADILDKETGQKVPGIVFARGPAVAVLILLESDGETYAVLTEQVRVPTGKIVLELPAGMLDDDEGDFVGTAVREVEEEIGINLKKENMVDLTAFLDPLTSHRIFPSP
;
A
#
# COMPACT_ATOMS: atom_id res chain seq x y z
N MET A 1 -28.13 4.12 -27.39
CA MET A 1 -27.77 3.81 -26.00
C MET A 1 -27.01 2.51 -26.00
N SER A 2 -25.67 2.55 -26.00
CA SER A 2 -24.86 1.33 -25.92
C SER A 2 -24.92 0.83 -24.48
N SER A 3 -25.41 -0.39 -24.27
CA SER A 3 -25.27 -1.09 -23.00
C SER A 3 -23.78 -1.29 -22.74
N SER A 4 -23.17 -0.47 -21.88
CA SER A 4 -21.83 -0.78 -21.37
C SER A 4 -21.95 -2.08 -20.57
N SER A 5 -21.37 -3.17 -21.08
CA SER A 5 -21.25 -4.40 -20.29
C SER A 5 -20.45 -4.07 -19.04
N SER A 6 -21.06 -4.21 -17.86
CA SER A 6 -20.36 -4.04 -16.59
C SER A 6 -19.23 -5.07 -16.52
N LEU A 7 -17.99 -4.60 -16.36
CA LEU A 7 -16.85 -5.47 -16.16
C LEU A 7 -16.95 -6.07 -14.76
N THR A 8 -17.03 -7.39 -14.69
CA THR A 8 -17.19 -8.14 -13.44
C THR A 8 -16.24 -9.33 -13.42
N HIS A 9 -15.69 -9.62 -12.26
CA HIS A 9 -14.86 -10.77 -11.95
C HIS A 9 -15.34 -11.40 -10.64
N SER A 10 -15.24 -12.71 -10.50
CA SER A 10 -15.64 -13.42 -9.28
C SER A 10 -14.42 -14.06 -8.66
N ILE A 11 -14.20 -13.81 -7.37
CA ILE A 11 -13.13 -14.43 -6.59
C ILE A 11 -13.74 -15.25 -5.45
N THR A 12 -13.07 -16.33 -5.08
CA THR A 12 -13.44 -17.15 -3.93
C THR A 12 -12.38 -16.98 -2.86
N LEU A 13 -12.80 -16.63 -1.65
CA LEU A 13 -11.92 -16.45 -0.51
C LEU A 13 -11.96 -17.69 0.40
N PRO A 14 -10.81 -18.22 0.84
CA PRO A 14 -10.73 -19.29 1.84
C PRO A 14 -11.60 -19.08 3.08
N SER A 15 -11.72 -17.85 3.56
CA SER A 15 -12.56 -17.47 4.72
C SER A 15 -14.07 -17.58 4.47
N GLN A 16 -14.51 -17.62 3.22
CA GLN A 16 -15.93 -17.70 2.82
C GLN A 16 -16.12 -18.48 1.50
N PRO A 17 -15.82 -19.80 1.48
CA PRO A 17 -15.69 -20.59 0.25
C PRO A 17 -17.02 -20.78 -0.49
N ASN A 18 -18.15 -20.68 0.21
CA ASN A 18 -19.49 -20.83 -0.35
C ASN A 18 -20.13 -19.50 -0.78
N GLU A 19 -19.43 -18.38 -0.58
CA GLU A 19 -19.92 -17.04 -0.89
C GLU A 19 -18.91 -16.27 -1.75
N PRO A 20 -18.90 -16.50 -3.08
CA PRO A 20 -17.99 -15.81 -3.99
C PRO A 20 -18.17 -14.29 -3.93
N VAL A 21 -17.04 -13.57 -3.87
CA VAL A 21 -17.01 -12.11 -3.87
C VAL A 21 -17.02 -11.62 -5.32
N ARG A 22 -17.94 -10.71 -5.64
CA ARG A 22 -17.97 -10.03 -6.94
C ARG A 22 -17.08 -8.80 -6.89
N VAL A 23 -16.14 -8.73 -7.81
CA VAL A 23 -15.34 -7.55 -8.10
C VAL A 23 -15.91 -6.90 -9.36
N ASN A 24 -16.30 -5.64 -9.29
CA ASN A 24 -16.89 -4.90 -10.41
C ASN A 24 -16.05 -3.67 -10.72
N ALA A 25 -16.05 -3.24 -11.98
CA ALA A 25 -15.49 -1.96 -12.36
C ALA A 25 -16.57 -0.87 -12.32
N ALA A 26 -16.24 0.30 -11.78
CA ALA A 26 -17.07 1.49 -11.88
C ALA A 26 -17.06 2.04 -13.33
N GLU A 27 -18.00 2.92 -13.62
CA GLU A 27 -18.04 3.65 -14.89
C GLU A 27 -16.72 4.42 -15.09
N GLY A 28 -16.14 4.30 -16.29
CA GLY A 28 -14.87 4.95 -16.66
C GLY A 28 -13.62 4.12 -16.43
N VAL A 29 -13.68 3.00 -15.69
CA VAL A 29 -12.55 2.08 -15.56
C VAL A 29 -12.47 1.20 -16.81
N SER A 30 -11.31 1.21 -17.48
CA SER A 30 -11.11 0.43 -18.71
C SER A 30 -10.96 -1.07 -18.41
N SER A 31 -11.15 -1.91 -19.43
CA SER A 31 -10.97 -3.36 -19.30
C SER A 31 -9.53 -3.78 -18.98
N SER A 32 -8.53 -3.02 -19.45
CA SER A 32 -7.13 -3.25 -19.10
C SER A 32 -6.87 -2.86 -17.66
N ASP A 33 -7.29 -1.66 -17.25
CA ASP A 33 -7.06 -1.16 -15.89
C ASP A 33 -7.76 -2.05 -14.85
N PHE A 34 -8.98 -2.52 -15.16
CA PHE A 34 -9.71 -3.44 -14.31
C PHE A 34 -8.96 -4.77 -14.11
N ARG A 35 -8.37 -5.30 -15.18
CA ARG A 35 -7.57 -6.52 -15.11
C ARG A 35 -6.30 -6.30 -14.33
N ASP A 36 -5.56 -5.23 -14.64
CA ASP A 36 -4.33 -4.86 -13.96
C ASP A 36 -4.60 -4.66 -12.47
N ALA A 37 -5.71 -4.01 -12.10
CA ALA A 37 -6.12 -3.82 -10.72
C ALA A 37 -6.31 -5.15 -9.97
N ILE A 38 -7.05 -6.10 -10.54
CA ILE A 38 -7.27 -7.42 -9.93
C ILE A 38 -5.97 -8.21 -9.84
N ASP A 39 -5.12 -8.10 -10.86
CA ASP A 39 -3.87 -8.83 -10.94
C ASP A 39 -2.73 -8.20 -10.12
N SER A 40 -2.91 -6.98 -9.65
CA SER A 40 -1.90 -6.23 -8.90
C SER A 40 -1.59 -6.84 -7.53
N CYS A 41 -0.34 -6.65 -7.10
CA CYS A 41 0.09 -6.95 -5.74
C CYS A 41 -0.70 -6.14 -4.71
N LEU A 42 -1.08 -4.89 -5.02
CA LEU A 42 -1.90 -4.04 -4.15
C LEU A 42 -3.22 -4.71 -3.77
N PHE A 43 -3.96 -5.21 -4.76
CA PHE A 43 -5.25 -5.84 -4.52
C PHE A 43 -5.10 -7.21 -3.86
N LYS A 44 -4.15 -8.03 -4.35
CA LYS A 44 -3.88 -9.37 -3.83
C LYS A 44 -3.39 -9.35 -2.38
N ASN A 45 -2.49 -8.42 -2.03
CA ASN A 45 -2.00 -8.27 -0.66
C ASN A 45 -3.10 -7.75 0.27
N TRP A 46 -3.97 -6.85 -0.20
CA TRP A 46 -5.13 -6.42 0.57
C TRP A 46 -6.05 -7.59 0.90
N LEU A 47 -6.40 -8.44 -0.08
CA LEU A 47 -7.18 -9.65 0.15
C LEU A 47 -6.50 -10.60 1.14
N LYS A 48 -5.20 -10.87 0.95
CA LYS A 48 -4.42 -11.70 1.87
C LYS A 48 -4.43 -11.17 3.30
N ASN A 49 -4.33 -9.85 3.48
CA ASN A 49 -4.34 -9.22 4.80
C ASN A 49 -5.72 -9.34 5.48
N LEU A 50 -6.82 -9.25 4.72
CA LEU A 50 -8.15 -9.49 5.27
C LEU A 50 -8.29 -10.90 5.87
N GLU A 51 -7.64 -11.89 5.27
CA GLU A 51 -7.69 -13.30 5.67
C GLU A 51 -6.57 -13.73 6.63
N SER A 52 -5.64 -12.83 6.96
CA SER A 52 -4.50 -13.12 7.82
C SER A 52 -4.95 -13.58 9.22
N GLU A 53 -4.43 -14.71 9.70
CA GLU A 53 -4.65 -15.17 11.09
C GLU A 53 -4.14 -14.13 12.11
N LYS A 54 -3.15 -13.33 11.72
CA LYS A 54 -2.64 -12.22 12.53
C LYS A 54 -3.39 -10.94 12.18
N GLY A 55 -4.56 -10.75 12.80
CA GLY A 55 -5.31 -9.49 12.77
C GLY A 55 -6.11 -9.21 11.50
N GLY A 56 -6.29 -10.20 10.61
CA GLY A 56 -7.18 -10.10 9.46
C GLY A 56 -8.65 -10.11 9.90
N ILE A 57 -9.42 -9.15 9.43
CA ILE A 57 -10.81 -8.94 9.88
C ILE A 57 -11.80 -10.01 9.39
N LEU A 58 -11.41 -10.86 8.43
CA LEU A 58 -12.21 -12.00 7.98
C LEU A 58 -11.78 -13.32 8.64
N SER A 59 -10.69 -13.33 9.43
CA SER A 59 -10.05 -14.55 9.92
C SER A 59 -10.90 -15.33 10.94
N ASP A 60 -11.65 -14.63 11.79
CA ASP A 60 -12.52 -15.23 12.80
C ASP A 60 -13.96 -15.49 12.30
N GLY A 61 -14.25 -15.12 11.05
CA GLY A 61 -15.56 -15.28 10.44
C GLY A 61 -16.66 -14.33 10.95
N SER A 62 -16.36 -13.38 11.84
CA SER A 62 -17.30 -12.36 12.34
C SER A 62 -17.73 -11.39 11.24
N MET A 63 -16.85 -11.11 10.28
CA MET A 63 -17.12 -10.27 9.13
C MET A 63 -17.13 -11.06 7.81
N THR A 64 -17.70 -10.45 6.78
CA THR A 64 -17.75 -11.02 5.42
C THR A 64 -17.61 -9.93 4.37
N LEU A 65 -16.81 -10.19 3.36
CA LEU A 65 -16.70 -9.33 2.18
C LEU A 65 -17.76 -9.77 1.16
N LYS A 66 -18.67 -8.87 0.79
CA LYS A 66 -19.75 -9.18 -0.16
C LYS A 66 -19.39 -8.81 -1.60
N GLN A 67 -18.76 -7.66 -1.78
CA GLN A 67 -18.37 -7.17 -3.09
C GLN A 67 -17.23 -6.16 -3.00
N VAL A 68 -16.55 -5.98 -4.12
CA VAL A 68 -15.57 -4.92 -4.35
C VAL A 68 -15.98 -4.14 -5.60
N LEU A 69 -15.90 -2.81 -5.53
CA LEU A 69 -16.05 -1.92 -6.68
C LEU A 69 -14.73 -1.20 -6.92
N ILE A 70 -14.02 -1.53 -8.00
CA ILE A 70 -12.84 -0.81 -8.46
C ILE A 70 -13.31 0.53 -9.02
N GLN A 71 -12.86 1.63 -8.41
CA GLN A 71 -13.31 2.99 -8.73
C GLN A 71 -12.32 3.76 -9.58
N GLY A 72 -11.03 3.43 -9.52
CA GLY A 72 -10.01 4.12 -10.29
C GLY A 72 -8.65 3.44 -10.17
N VAL A 73 -7.87 3.55 -11.24
CA VAL A 73 -6.52 3.00 -11.36
C VAL A 73 -5.66 4.09 -11.98
N ASP A 74 -4.59 4.46 -11.29
CA ASP A 74 -3.61 5.43 -11.79
C ASP A 74 -2.32 4.69 -12.15
N MET A 75 -1.96 4.72 -13.44
CA MET A 75 -0.80 4.02 -13.97
C MET A 75 0.45 4.92 -13.98
N PHE A 76 1.55 4.43 -13.42
CA PHE A 76 2.88 5.04 -13.47
C PHE A 76 3.76 4.22 -14.43
N GLY A 77 3.78 4.65 -15.69
CA GLY A 77 4.38 3.86 -16.76
C GLY A 77 3.61 2.54 -16.94
N LYS A 78 4.26 1.41 -16.63
CA LYS A 78 3.64 0.08 -16.73
C LYS A 78 3.09 -0.45 -15.40
N ARG A 79 3.29 0.26 -14.29
CA ARG A 79 2.91 -0.18 -12.95
C ARG A 79 1.70 0.57 -12.44
N ILE A 80 0.92 -0.07 -11.56
CA ILE A 80 -0.13 0.65 -10.83
C ILE A 80 0.53 1.51 -9.75
N GLY A 81 0.36 2.83 -9.84
CA GLY A 81 0.77 3.76 -8.81
C GLY A 81 -0.25 3.87 -7.68
N PHE A 82 -1.52 4.02 -8.05
CA PHE A 82 -2.63 4.07 -7.09
C PHE A 82 -3.80 3.20 -7.54
N LEU A 83 -4.45 2.57 -6.57
CA LEU A 83 -5.68 1.82 -6.78
C LEU A 83 -6.74 2.29 -5.79
N LYS A 84 -7.87 2.76 -6.30
CA LYS A 84 -9.02 3.17 -5.48
C LYS A 84 -10.17 2.19 -5.65
N PHE A 85 -10.70 1.70 -4.54
CA PHE A 85 -11.85 0.81 -4.57
C PHE A 85 -12.70 0.92 -3.31
N LYS A 86 -13.92 0.40 -3.39
CA LYS A 86 -14.82 0.25 -2.26
C LYS A 86 -15.08 -1.23 -2.00
N ALA A 87 -14.81 -1.67 -0.78
CA ALA A 87 -15.15 -2.99 -0.27
C ALA A 87 -16.44 -2.90 0.56
N ASP A 88 -17.40 -3.76 0.24
CA ASP A 88 -18.60 -3.91 1.06
C ASP A 88 -18.38 -5.04 2.06
N ILE A 89 -17.98 -4.64 3.26
CA ILE A 89 -17.74 -5.55 4.39
C ILE A 89 -18.90 -5.42 5.38
N LEU A 90 -19.45 -6.57 5.78
CA LEU A 90 -20.55 -6.67 6.72
C LEU A 90 -20.07 -7.34 8.00
N ASP A 91 -20.42 -6.78 9.14
CA ASP A 91 -20.42 -7.48 10.42
C ASP A 91 -21.65 -8.41 10.46
N LYS A 92 -21.44 -9.70 10.70
CA LYS A 92 -22.52 -10.71 10.66
C LYS A 92 -23.43 -10.67 11.88
N GLU A 93 -22.94 -10.19 13.02
CA GLU A 93 -23.72 -10.10 14.25
C GLU A 93 -24.68 -8.92 14.19
N THR A 94 -24.16 -7.75 13.82
CA THR A 94 -24.94 -6.51 13.79
C THR A 94 -25.65 -6.28 12.46
N GLY A 95 -25.20 -6.93 11.39
CA GLY A 95 -25.66 -6.69 10.01
C GLY A 95 -25.24 -5.33 9.46
N GLN A 96 -24.37 -4.59 10.16
CA GLN A 96 -23.93 -3.26 9.75
C GLN A 96 -22.75 -3.34 8.78
N LYS A 97 -22.63 -2.32 7.91
CA LYS A 97 -21.47 -2.16 7.03
C LYS A 97 -20.34 -1.45 7.75
N VAL A 98 -19.13 -1.99 7.61
CA VAL A 98 -17.90 -1.31 8.04
C VAL A 98 -17.45 -0.35 6.92
N PRO A 99 -16.88 0.83 7.25
CA PRO A 99 -16.29 1.70 6.24
C PRO A 99 -15.23 0.95 5.42
N GLY A 100 -15.47 0.81 4.12
CA GLY A 100 -14.60 0.03 3.23
C GLY A 100 -14.07 0.81 2.04
N ILE A 101 -13.87 2.12 2.18
CA ILE A 101 -13.17 2.90 1.14
C ILE A 101 -11.68 2.61 1.26
N VAL A 102 -11.07 2.13 0.20
CA VAL A 102 -9.66 1.79 0.15
C VAL A 102 -8.97 2.63 -0.92
N PHE A 103 -7.90 3.31 -0.53
CA PHE A 103 -6.95 3.94 -1.42
C PHE A 103 -5.60 3.24 -1.22
N ALA A 104 -5.33 2.27 -2.08
CA ALA A 104 -4.16 1.42 -2.00
C ALA A 104 -2.99 2.04 -2.77
N ARG A 105 -1.84 2.07 -2.11
CA ARG A 105 -0.52 2.39 -2.65
C ARG A 105 0.45 1.33 -2.13
N GLY A 106 1.53 1.08 -2.88
CA GLY A 106 2.58 0.14 -2.47
C GLY A 106 3.26 0.56 -1.16
N PRO A 107 4.10 -0.31 -0.59
CA PRO A 107 4.93 0.06 0.54
C PRO A 107 5.99 1.09 0.10
N ALA A 108 6.46 1.90 1.03
CA ALA A 108 7.42 2.97 0.78
C ALA A 108 8.53 2.92 1.84
N VAL A 109 9.69 3.47 1.48
CA VAL A 109 10.84 3.61 2.37
C VAL A 109 11.30 5.07 2.38
N ALA A 110 11.75 5.54 3.55
CA ALA A 110 12.40 6.83 3.72
C ALA A 110 13.76 6.62 4.36
N VAL A 111 14.75 7.43 3.98
CA VAL A 111 16.13 7.30 4.47
C VAL A 111 16.51 8.53 5.27
N LEU A 112 16.80 8.33 6.56
CA LEU A 112 17.42 9.35 7.40
C LEU A 112 18.92 9.32 7.21
N ILE A 113 19.46 10.38 6.62
CA ILE A 113 20.91 10.55 6.42
C ILE A 113 21.40 11.61 7.40
N LEU A 114 22.29 11.20 8.30
CA LEU A 114 22.98 12.09 9.22
C LEU A 114 24.40 12.34 8.71
N LEU A 115 24.75 13.61 8.53
CA LEU A 115 26.07 14.05 8.12
C LEU A 115 26.77 14.71 9.31
N GLU A 116 27.91 14.17 9.72
CA GLU A 116 28.78 14.81 10.72
C GLU A 116 29.82 15.68 10.03
N SER A 117 29.88 16.96 10.38
CA SER A 117 30.84 17.92 9.80
C SER A 117 31.14 19.03 10.79
N ASP A 118 32.43 19.33 10.99
CA ASP A 118 32.92 20.39 11.89
C ASP A 118 32.39 20.31 13.33
N GLY A 119 32.18 19.09 13.83
CA GLY A 119 31.67 18.84 15.18
C GLY A 119 30.14 18.97 15.33
N GLU A 120 29.43 19.21 14.24
CA GLU A 120 27.97 19.32 14.19
C GLU A 120 27.35 18.16 13.39
N THR A 121 26.11 17.80 13.72
CA THR A 121 25.34 16.76 13.02
C THR A 121 24.18 17.40 12.24
N TYR A 122 24.12 17.12 10.95
CA TYR A 122 23.11 17.63 10.03
C TYR A 122 22.22 16.50 9.52
N ALA A 123 20.94 16.77 9.31
CA ALA A 123 20.04 15.88 8.57
C ALA A 123 19.95 16.33 7.10
N VAL A 124 20.15 15.41 6.16
CA VAL A 124 19.97 15.71 4.74
C VAL A 124 18.49 15.59 4.38
N LEU A 125 17.94 16.66 3.80
CA LEU A 125 16.55 16.74 3.36
C LEU A 125 16.48 17.06 1.87
N THR A 126 15.37 16.67 1.23
CA THR A 126 15.01 17.08 -0.13
C THR A 126 13.91 18.12 -0.08
N GLU A 127 13.90 19.02 -1.07
CA GLU A 127 12.83 19.98 -1.28
C GLU A 127 11.85 19.41 -2.32
N GLN A 128 10.66 18.96 -1.88
CA GLN A 128 9.69 18.31 -2.76
C GLN A 128 8.43 19.15 -2.98
N VAL A 129 8.00 19.27 -4.23
CA VAL A 129 6.70 19.86 -4.58
C VAL A 129 5.60 18.85 -4.24
N ARG A 130 4.75 19.20 -3.28
CA ARG A 130 3.63 18.36 -2.82
C ARG A 130 2.30 18.96 -3.25
N VAL A 131 1.85 18.56 -4.45
CA VAL A 131 0.53 18.95 -4.98
C VAL A 131 -0.62 18.67 -3.99
N PRO A 132 -0.68 17.53 -3.27
CA PRO A 132 -1.77 17.28 -2.31
C PRO A 132 -1.85 18.28 -1.16
N THR A 133 -0.74 18.94 -0.81
CA THR A 133 -0.70 19.98 0.23
C THR A 133 -0.60 21.40 -0.34
N GLY A 134 -0.44 21.52 -1.66
CA GLY A 134 -0.25 22.79 -2.37
C GLY A 134 1.02 23.53 -1.97
N LYS A 135 2.03 22.83 -1.42
CA LYS A 135 3.24 23.44 -0.84
C LYS A 135 4.49 22.71 -1.30
N ILE A 136 5.60 23.42 -1.17
CA ILE A 136 6.92 22.82 -1.15
C ILE A 136 7.22 22.42 0.29
N VAL A 137 7.73 21.20 0.49
CA VAL A 137 7.99 20.63 1.81
C VAL A 137 9.43 20.10 1.84
N LEU A 138 10.10 20.31 2.98
CA LEU A 138 11.35 19.63 3.28
C LEU A 138 11.06 18.28 3.91
N GLU A 139 11.60 17.22 3.34
CA GLU A 139 11.35 15.85 3.75
C GLU A 139 12.58 14.96 3.58
N LEU A 140 12.55 13.76 4.17
CA LEU A 140 13.60 12.78 3.96
C LEU A 140 13.54 12.25 2.53
N PRO A 141 14.69 11.91 1.90
CA PRO A 141 14.69 11.13 0.68
C PRO A 141 13.84 9.86 0.86
N ALA A 142 12.90 9.62 -0.06
CA ALA A 142 11.93 8.56 0.10
C ALA A 142 11.38 8.07 -1.25
N GLY A 143 11.12 6.77 -1.33
CA GLY A 143 10.64 6.14 -2.55
C GLY A 143 9.72 4.97 -2.31
N MET A 144 9.03 4.58 -3.38
CA MET A 144 8.16 3.41 -3.38
C MET A 144 8.99 2.16 -3.57
N LEU A 145 8.65 1.10 -2.84
CA LEU A 145 9.26 -0.20 -3.04
C LEU A 145 8.65 -0.88 -4.25
N ASP A 146 9.50 -1.52 -5.03
CA ASP A 146 9.06 -2.37 -6.13
C ASP A 146 8.59 -3.71 -5.58
N ASP A 147 7.40 -4.12 -6.00
CA ASP A 147 6.64 -5.24 -5.43
C ASP A 147 7.33 -6.62 -5.55
N ASP A 148 8.42 -6.74 -6.30
CA ASP A 148 8.93 -8.03 -6.76
C ASP A 148 10.08 -8.64 -5.95
N GLU A 149 10.83 -7.91 -5.10
CA GLU A 149 12.02 -8.52 -4.45
C GLU A 149 12.19 -8.31 -2.94
N GLY A 150 11.34 -7.53 -2.26
CA GLY A 150 11.49 -7.32 -0.82
C GLY A 150 12.85 -6.74 -0.42
N ASP A 151 13.61 -6.18 -1.37
CA ASP A 151 14.88 -5.51 -1.13
C ASP A 151 14.64 -4.06 -0.72
N PHE A 152 14.17 -3.90 0.52
CA PHE A 152 13.95 -2.60 1.15
C PHE A 152 15.20 -1.73 1.08
N VAL A 153 16.36 -2.32 1.38
CA VAL A 153 17.63 -1.60 1.47
C VAL A 153 18.15 -1.24 0.09
N GLY A 154 18.08 -2.14 -0.89
CA GLY A 154 18.47 -1.84 -2.27
C GLY A 154 17.61 -0.75 -2.88
N THR A 155 16.31 -0.74 -2.60
CA THR A 155 15.41 0.33 -3.06
C THR A 155 15.76 1.66 -2.38
N ALA A 156 15.93 1.67 -1.06
CA ALA A 156 16.34 2.87 -0.32
C ALA A 156 17.63 3.49 -0.85
N VAL A 157 18.66 2.67 -1.15
CA VAL A 157 19.92 3.13 -1.75
C VAL A 157 19.67 3.78 -3.11
N ARG A 158 18.92 3.10 -4.00
CA ARG A 158 18.64 3.59 -5.35
C ARG A 158 17.91 4.93 -5.33
N GLU A 159 16.89 5.07 -4.49
CA GLU A 159 16.09 6.30 -4.39
C GLU A 159 16.92 7.48 -3.87
N VAL A 160 17.82 7.26 -2.91
CA VAL A 160 18.77 8.30 -2.44
C VAL A 160 19.72 8.73 -3.55
N GLU A 161 20.25 7.78 -4.32
CA GLU A 161 21.13 8.07 -5.45
C GLU A 161 20.40 8.89 -6.53
N GLU A 162 19.17 8.54 -6.84
CA GLU A 162 18.33 9.23 -7.83
C GLU A 162 17.93 10.64 -7.38
N GLU A 163 17.56 10.83 -6.11
CA GLU A 163 17.04 12.12 -5.62
C GLU A 163 18.14 13.12 -5.25
N ILE A 164 19.24 12.68 -4.65
CA ILE A 164 20.28 13.58 -4.11
C ILE A 164 21.70 13.27 -4.59
N GLY A 165 21.91 12.24 -5.41
CA GLY A 165 23.20 11.93 -6.01
C GLY A 165 24.24 11.33 -5.04
N ILE A 166 23.83 10.97 -3.82
CA ILE A 166 24.73 10.35 -2.83
C ILE A 166 24.71 8.84 -3.03
N ASN A 167 25.87 8.25 -3.35
CA ASN A 167 26.02 6.80 -3.42
C ASN A 167 26.10 6.19 -2.02
N LEU A 168 25.11 5.36 -1.69
CA LEU A 168 25.07 4.63 -0.42
C LEU A 168 25.46 3.18 -0.66
N LYS A 169 26.31 2.62 0.21
CA LYS A 169 26.58 1.19 0.19
C LYS A 169 25.55 0.48 1.05
N LYS A 170 24.86 -0.52 0.47
CA LYS A 170 23.87 -1.36 1.16
C LYS A 170 24.37 -1.90 2.51
N GLU A 171 25.64 -2.33 2.55
CA GLU A 171 26.31 -2.85 3.76
C GLU A 171 26.50 -1.83 4.90
N ASN A 172 26.40 -0.53 4.61
CA ASN A 172 26.49 0.53 5.61
C ASN A 172 25.12 0.98 6.13
N MET A 173 24.02 0.46 5.56
CA MET A 173 22.68 0.83 5.99
C MET A 173 22.30 0.08 7.26
N VAL A 174 21.61 0.79 8.15
CA VAL A 174 21.13 0.25 9.42
C VAL A 174 19.62 0.30 9.44
N ASP A 175 18.98 -0.84 9.66
CA ASP A 175 17.53 -0.92 9.81
C ASP A 175 17.11 -0.34 11.16
N LEU A 176 16.48 0.83 11.12
CA LEU A 176 16.03 1.51 12.34
C LEU A 176 14.92 0.74 13.08
N THR A 177 14.16 -0.11 12.37
CA THR A 177 13.11 -0.93 13.00
C THR A 177 13.69 -2.10 13.79
N ALA A 178 14.91 -2.53 13.48
CA ALA A 178 15.64 -3.53 14.26
C ALA A 178 16.06 -3.00 15.65
N PHE A 179 16.03 -1.68 15.88
CA PHE A 179 16.31 -1.08 17.20
C PHE A 179 15.08 -0.94 18.09
N LEU A 180 13.89 -1.37 17.65
CA LEU A 180 12.70 -1.38 18.50
C LEU A 180 12.97 -2.23 19.75
N ASP A 181 12.61 -1.71 20.93
CA ASP A 181 12.92 -2.35 22.21
C ASP A 181 12.28 -3.75 22.31
N PRO A 182 13.08 -4.84 22.46
CA PRO A 182 12.57 -6.19 22.60
C PRO A 182 11.63 -6.37 23.81
N LEU A 183 11.80 -5.58 24.88
CA LEU A 183 10.93 -5.60 26.07
C LEU A 183 9.51 -5.13 25.74
N THR A 184 9.35 -4.35 24.68
CA THR A 184 8.03 -3.95 24.17
C THR A 184 7.43 -5.00 23.24
N SER A 185 8.12 -6.12 23.00
CA SER A 185 7.82 -7.06 21.89
C SER A 185 7.86 -6.36 20.52
N HIS A 186 8.74 -5.38 20.36
CA HIS A 186 8.77 -4.50 19.19
C HIS A 186 7.39 -3.86 18.92
N ARG A 187 6.69 -3.44 19.98
CA ARG A 187 5.32 -2.92 19.88
C ARG A 187 5.32 -1.66 19.03
N ILE A 188 4.50 -1.70 17.98
CA ILE A 188 4.08 -0.54 17.23
C ILE A 188 2.78 -0.05 17.87
N PHE A 189 2.74 1.21 18.29
CA PHE A 189 1.51 1.79 18.83
C PHE A 189 0.53 2.02 17.69
N PRO A 190 -0.72 1.52 17.76
CA PRO A 190 -1.72 1.84 16.76
C PRO A 190 -2.02 3.34 16.80
N SER A 191 -2.13 3.96 15.64
CA SER A 191 -2.74 5.30 15.54
C SER A 191 -4.20 5.20 16.00
N PRO A 192 -4.70 6.14 16.82
CA PRO A 192 -6.13 6.23 17.14
C PRO A 192 -7.02 6.33 15.90
#